data_AF-A0A924N1W6-F1
#
_entry.id   AF-A0A924N1W6-F1
#
_cell.length_a   1.000
_cell.length_b   1.000
_cell.length_c   1.000
_cell.angle_alpha   90.00
_cell.angle_beta   90.00
_cell.angle_gamma   90.00
#
_symmetry.space_group_name_H-M   'P 1'
#
loop_
_entity.id
_entity.type
_entity.pdbx_description
1 polymer ?
#
loop_
_entity_poly.entity_id
_entity_poly.type
_entity_poly.pdbx_seq_one_letter_code
_entity_poly.pdbx_strand_id
1 'polypeptide(L)'
;MRLNDEDRAVLDHLAGQGAPIIERAIAWCAINSGSHHLAGLERQRQSLLEAFAGLPAAPTEIPLAASPEIGANGKIGERAHPSAIAV
;
A
#
# COMPACT_ATOMS: atom_id res chain seq x y z
N MET A 1 15.46 -15.08 22.04
CA MET A 1 16.01 -14.00 21.20
C MET A 1 16.67 -12.98 22.15
N ARG A 2 17.94 -12.61 21.93
CA ARG A 2 18.61 -11.53 22.70
C ARG A 2 18.70 -10.31 21.79
N LEU A 3 18.17 -9.17 22.25
CA LEU A 3 18.30 -7.88 21.56
C LEU A 3 19.72 -7.35 21.75
N ASN A 4 20.38 -7.00 20.66
CA ASN A 4 21.66 -6.29 20.68
C ASN A 4 21.43 -4.77 20.82
N ASP A 5 22.50 -3.98 20.78
CA ASP A 5 22.40 -2.53 20.98
C ASP A 5 21.79 -1.80 19.77
N GLU A 6 21.97 -2.32 18.55
CA GLU A 6 21.33 -1.79 17.33
C GLU A 6 19.81 -2.00 17.39
N ASP A 7 19.35 -3.18 17.80
CA ASP A 7 17.93 -3.48 17.95
C ASP A 7 17.27 -2.50 18.94
N ARG A 8 17.96 -2.21 20.05
CA ARG A 8 17.45 -1.26 21.07
C ARG A 8 17.39 0.16 20.53
N ALA A 9 18.40 0.61 19.80
CA ALA A 9 18.41 1.95 19.21
C ALA A 9 17.22 2.16 18.26
N VAL A 10 16.87 1.15 17.45
CA VAL A 10 15.69 1.18 16.58
C VAL A 10 14.39 1.22 17.39
N LEU A 11 14.26 0.36 18.41
CA LEU A 11 13.07 0.32 19.26
C LEU A 11 12.86 1.63 20.04
N ASP A 12 13.93 2.21 20.57
CA ASP A 12 13.90 3.48 21.29
C ASP A 12 13.46 4.63 20.36
N HIS A 13 13.92 4.62 19.11
CA HIS A 13 13.45 5.56 18.10
C HIS A 13 11.94 5.41 17.82
N LEU A 14 11.45 4.16 17.70
CA LEU A 14 10.04 3.86 17.44
C LEU A 14 9.12 4.14 18.64
N ALA A 15 9.63 4.09 19.88
CA ALA A 15 8.82 4.28 21.08
C ALA A 15 8.07 5.61 21.10
N GLY A 16 8.64 6.67 20.50
CA GLY A 16 8.00 7.98 20.36
C GLY A 16 7.07 8.14 19.15
N GLN A 17 6.95 7.12 18.29
CA GLN A 17 6.26 7.20 16.99
C GLN A 17 4.90 6.48 16.96
N GLY A 18 4.41 6.00 18.12
CA GLY A 18 3.17 5.23 18.17
C GLY A 18 1.94 5.97 17.60
N ALA A 19 1.72 7.21 18.03
CA ALA A 19 0.61 8.03 17.54
C ALA A 19 0.62 8.24 16.01
N PRO A 20 1.72 8.74 15.39
CA PRO A 20 1.73 8.94 13.93
C PRO A 20 1.63 7.62 13.14
N ILE A 21 2.13 6.50 13.66
CA ILE A 21 1.94 5.17 13.03
C ILE A 21 0.46 4.79 13.01
N ILE A 22 -0.24 4.94 14.15
CA ILE A 22 -1.66 4.62 14.27
C ILE A 22 -2.50 5.54 13.37
N GLU A 23 -2.23 6.84 13.39
CA GLU A 23 -2.94 7.82 12.55
C GLU A 23 -2.79 7.51 11.07
N ARG A 24 -1.59 7.15 10.61
CA ARG A 24 -1.34 6.73 9.23
C ARG A 24 -2.13 5.47 8.87
N ALA A 25 -2.16 4.48 9.76
CA ALA A 25 -2.94 3.26 9.55
C ALA A 25 -4.44 3.55 9.45
N ILE A 26 -4.98 4.39 10.34
CA ILE A 26 -6.39 4.84 10.29
C ILE A 26 -6.68 5.55 8.95
N ALA A 27 -5.80 6.46 8.54
CA ALA A 27 -5.97 7.21 7.29
C ALA A 27 -5.99 6.29 6.06
N TRP A 28 -5.11 5.28 6.00
CA TRP A 28 -5.13 4.27 4.93
C TRP A 28 -6.39 3.41 4.96
N CYS A 29 -6.79 2.91 6.14
CA CYS A 29 -8.02 2.12 6.28
C CYS A 29 -9.29 2.90 5.91
N ALA A 30 -9.29 4.23 6.04
CA ALA A 30 -10.40 5.09 5.65
C ALA A 30 -10.57 5.22 4.13
N ILE A 31 -9.57 4.81 3.33
CA ILE A 31 -9.66 4.80 1.88
C ILE A 31 -10.35 3.50 1.44
N ASN A 32 -11.53 3.62 0.82
CA ASN A 32 -12.17 2.47 0.17
C ASN A 32 -11.34 2.06 -1.06
N SER A 33 -10.38 1.16 -0.88
CA SER A 33 -9.50 0.66 -1.94
C SER A 33 -9.89 -0.74 -2.40
N GLY A 34 -11.19 -1.06 -2.43
CA GLY A 34 -11.66 -2.35 -2.94
C GLY A 34 -11.25 -2.58 -4.40
N SER A 35 -11.00 -3.82 -4.80
CA SER A 35 -10.42 -4.18 -6.12
C SER A 35 -11.21 -3.70 -7.34
N HIS A 36 -12.49 -3.33 -7.17
CA HIS A 36 -13.34 -2.78 -8.23
C HIS A 36 -13.46 -1.25 -8.19
N HIS A 37 -12.95 -0.60 -7.15
CA HIS A 37 -13.05 0.84 -6.95
C HIS A 37 -11.75 1.53 -7.38
N LEU A 38 -11.59 1.71 -8.71
CA LEU A 38 -10.34 2.23 -9.30
C LEU A 38 -9.93 3.59 -8.76
N ALA A 39 -10.88 4.51 -8.53
CA ALA A 39 -10.58 5.81 -7.96
C ALA A 39 -10.03 5.70 -6.52
N GLY A 40 -10.55 4.76 -5.73
CA GLY A 40 -10.05 4.49 -4.39
C GLY A 40 -8.69 3.81 -4.38
N LEU A 41 -8.46 2.88 -5.30
CA LEU A 41 -7.14 2.27 -5.52
C LEU A 41 -6.09 3.32 -5.89
N GLU A 42 -6.40 4.25 -6.80
CA GLU A 42 -5.47 5.33 -7.16
C GLU A 42 -5.21 6.27 -5.98
N ARG A 43 -6.24 6.61 -5.19
CA ARG A 43 -6.06 7.40 -3.96
C ARG A 43 -5.14 6.67 -2.97
N GLN A 44 -5.32 5.37 -2.78
CA GLN A 44 -4.44 4.57 -1.91
C GLN A 44 -3.00 4.56 -2.46
N ARG A 45 -2.83 4.41 -3.77
CA ARG A 45 -1.51 4.44 -4.44
C ARG A 45 -0.78 5.76 -4.17
N GLN A 46 -1.45 6.90 -4.30
CA GLN A 46 -0.86 8.21 -4.01
C GLN A 46 -0.45 8.36 -2.55
N SER A 47 -1.29 7.93 -1.60
CA SER A 47 -0.96 7.95 -0.16
C SER A 47 0.28 7.11 0.17
N LEU A 48 0.47 5.98 -0.52
CA LEU A 48 1.66 5.16 -0.38
C LEU A 48 2.90 5.83 -0.98
N LEU A 49 2.80 6.39 -2.19
CA LEU A 49 3.90 7.13 -2.83
C LEU A 49 4.39 8.30 -1.96
N GLU A 50 3.47 9.05 -1.37
CA GLU A 50 3.80 10.13 -0.43
C GLU A 50 4.53 9.61 0.80
N ALA A 51 4.05 8.52 1.42
CA ALA A 51 4.69 7.92 2.58
C ALA A 51 6.09 7.38 2.29
N PHE A 52 6.32 6.90 1.07
CA PHE A 52 7.61 6.35 0.63
C PHE A 52 8.58 7.39 0.06
N ALA A 53 8.15 8.64 -0.16
CA ALA A 53 9.00 9.69 -0.70
C ALA A 53 10.24 10.01 0.16
N GLY A 54 10.21 9.65 1.45
CA GLY A 54 11.34 9.79 2.36
C GLY A 54 12.35 8.64 2.34
N LEU A 55 12.09 7.57 1.59
CA LEU A 55 12.99 6.41 1.47
C LEU A 55 14.04 6.64 0.39
N PRO A 56 15.23 6.00 0.49
CA PRO A 56 16.33 6.22 -0.44
C PRO A 56 16.12 5.63 -1.85
N ALA A 57 15.02 4.89 -2.07
CA ALA A 57 14.70 4.27 -3.35
C ALA A 57 13.54 5.00 -4.04
N ALA A 58 13.66 5.20 -5.35
CA ALA A 58 12.58 5.77 -6.14
C ALA A 58 11.50 4.71 -6.43
N PRO A 59 10.21 5.07 -6.30
CA PRO A 59 9.12 4.18 -6.67
C PRO A 59 9.15 3.85 -8.17
N THR A 60 8.73 2.64 -8.51
CA THR A 60 8.59 2.16 -9.90
C THR A 60 7.16 1.72 -10.17
N GLU A 61 6.65 2.04 -11.36
CA GLU A 61 5.35 1.55 -11.82
C GLU A 61 5.50 0.21 -12.53
N ILE A 62 4.67 -0.75 -12.14
CA ILE A 62 4.67 -2.10 -12.71
C ILE A 62 3.32 -2.33 -13.40
N PRO A 63 3.30 -2.41 -14.75
CA PRO A 63 2.08 -2.76 -15.47
C PRO A 63 1.55 -4.12 -15.05
N LEU A 64 0.24 -4.22 -14.84
CA LEU A 64 -0.42 -5.48 -14.48
C LEU A 64 -1.16 -6.05 -15.69
N ALA A 65 -1.04 -7.37 -15.88
CA ALA A 65 -1.83 -8.09 -16.87
C ALA A 65 -3.30 -8.12 -16.47
N ALA A 66 -4.20 -8.07 -17.45
CA ALA A 66 -5.63 -8.27 -17.20
C ALA A 66 -5.89 -9.69 -16.65
N SER A 67 -6.94 -9.83 -15.83
CA SER A 67 -7.37 -11.12 -15.28
C SER A 67 -8.75 -11.51 -15.80
N PRO A 68 -9.05 -12.81 -15.98
CA PRO A 68 -10.41 -13.25 -16.25
C PRO A 68 -11.32 -12.99 -15.04
N GLU A 69 -12.58 -12.64 -15.30
CA GLU A 69 -13.62 -12.45 -14.29
C GLU A 69 -14.92 -13.12 -14.74
N ILE A 70 -15.65 -13.73 -13.81
CA ILE A 70 -17.01 -14.21 -14.05
C ILE A 70 -17.99 -13.13 -13.65
N GLY A 71 -18.72 -12.60 -14.63
CA GLY A 71 -19.78 -11.63 -14.39
C GLY A 71 -21.01 -12.26 -13.70
N ALA A 72 -21.91 -11.42 -13.19
CA ALA A 72 -23.15 -11.88 -12.55
C ALA A 72 -24.07 -12.70 -13.48
N ASN A 73 -23.84 -12.64 -14.79
CA ASN A 73 -24.51 -13.45 -15.81
C ASN A 73 -23.85 -14.81 -16.08
N GLY A 74 -22.82 -15.17 -15.30
CA GLY A 74 -22.06 -16.42 -15.46
C GLY A 74 -21.10 -16.45 -16.66
N LYS A 75 -20.90 -15.32 -17.36
CA LYS A 75 -19.98 -15.24 -18.51
C LYS A 75 -18.59 -14.78 -18.08
N ILE A 76 -17.58 -15.32 -18.75
CA ILE A 76 -16.18 -14.87 -18.61
C ILE A 76 -16.02 -13.53 -19.33
N GLY A 77 -15.40 -12.57 -18.66
CA GLY A 77 -14.88 -11.33 -19.23
C GLY A 77 -13.44 -11.08 -18.79
N GLU A 78 -12.85 -9.99 -19.27
CA GLU A 78 -11.52 -9.55 -18.86
C GLU A 78 -11.60 -8.31 -17.97
N ARG A 79 -10.75 -8.27 -16.94
CA ARG A 79 -10.58 -7.15 -16.01
C ARG A 79 -9.19 -6.57 -16.18
N ALA A 80 -9.12 -5.35 -16.69
CA ALA A 80 -7.89 -4.56 -16.67
C ALA A 80 -7.59 -4.06 -15.25
N HIS A 81 -6.31 -3.94 -14.91
CA HIS A 81 -5.83 -3.45 -13.62
C HIS A 81 -4.91 -2.24 -13.83
N PRO A 82 -5.00 -1.20 -12.98
CA PRO A 82 -4.01 -0.13 -12.98
C PRO A 82 -2.64 -0.68 -12.57
N SER A 83 -1.57 0.03 -12.92
CA SER A 83 -0.21 -0.35 -12.54
C SER A 83 -0.06 -0.47 -11.02
N ALA A 84 0.70 -1.48 -10.59
CA ALA A 84 1.20 -1.56 -9.22
C ALA A 84 2.36 -0.60 -9.01
N ILE A 85 2.73 -0.39 -7.74
CA ILE A 85 3.94 0.33 -7.36
C ILE A 85 4.87 -0.62 -6.61
N ALA A 86 6.17 -0.51 -6.87
CA ALA A 86 7.23 -1.11 -6.04
C ALA A 86 8.14 0.00 -5.50
N VAL A 87 8.50 -0.13 -4.23
CA VAL A 87 9.32 0.83 -3.46
C VAL A 87 10.42 0.12 -2.70
#